data_AF-A0A9X6IJ05-F1
#
_entry.id   AF-A0A9X6IJ05-F1
#
_cell.length_a   1.000
_cell.length_b   1.000
_cell.length_c   1.000
_cell.angle_alpha   90.00
_cell.angle_beta   90.00
_cell.angle_gamma   90.00
#
_symmetry.space_group_name_H-M   'P 1'
#
loop_
_entity.id
_entity.type
_entity.pdbx_description
1 polymer ?
#
loop_
_entity_poly.entity_id
_entity_poly.type
_entity_poly.pdbx_seq_one_letter_code
_entity_poly.pdbx_strand_id
1 'polypeptide(L)'
;MKKIISICALTALSFNLIGCTSTSATDKASQVKQEHKQNTFQLNSANITDIEILKTTNHTTSKSQTDNEKMIQSIVSAVQKGTPKQITLDQKKRESAHSTITVTYKDDSKEEFLVWADNKEQISIAKDEKKDKVEGVIVNIKDAKIMKDFF
;
A
#
# COMPACT_ATOMS: atom_id res chain seq x y z
N MET A 1 56.24 -7.74 36.45
CA MET A 1 56.29 -7.02 37.74
C MET A 1 55.40 -5.79 37.67
N LYS A 2 54.59 -5.59 38.73
CA LYS A 2 53.86 -4.36 39.14
C LYS A 2 52.72 -3.86 38.23
N LYS A 3 51.46 -4.06 38.67
CA LYS A 3 50.53 -3.07 39.32
C LYS A 3 49.78 -2.27 38.22
N ILE A 4 48.49 -1.96 38.28
CA ILE A 4 47.82 -1.13 39.30
C ILE A 4 46.31 -1.47 39.33
N ILE A 5 45.81 -1.78 40.52
CA ILE A 5 44.39 -1.68 40.94
C ILE A 5 44.13 -0.20 41.20
N SER A 6 43.03 0.40 40.71
CA SER A 6 42.19 1.28 41.54
C SER A 6 41.13 2.11 40.81
N ILE A 7 39.97 2.14 41.46
CA ILE A 7 39.14 3.33 41.79
C ILE A 7 38.07 3.75 40.77
N CYS A 8 36.85 3.33 41.11
CA CYS A 8 35.61 4.06 40.93
C CYS A 8 35.71 5.49 41.48
N ALA A 9 35.27 6.48 40.71
CA ALA A 9 34.82 7.75 41.26
C ALA A 9 33.51 8.16 40.59
N LEU A 10 32.45 8.09 41.39
CA LEU A 10 31.10 8.56 41.15
C LEU A 10 31.01 10.07 41.42
N THR A 11 30.03 10.70 40.76
CA THR A 11 29.38 12.00 41.05
C THR A 11 30.14 13.30 40.80
N ALA A 12 29.56 14.15 39.93
CA ALA A 12 28.82 15.33 40.41
C ALA A 12 27.93 15.89 39.28
N LEU A 13 26.63 15.94 39.60
CA LEU A 13 25.60 16.71 38.91
C LEU A 13 25.94 18.20 39.04
N SER A 14 25.80 18.96 37.94
CA SER A 14 25.48 20.39 38.04
C SER A 14 24.61 20.80 36.85
N PHE A 15 23.31 20.55 37.00
CA PHE A 15 22.30 21.41 36.40
C PHE A 15 22.24 22.68 37.24
N ASN A 16 22.29 23.84 36.58
CA ASN A 16 21.43 25.01 36.80
C ASN A 16 22.01 26.18 36.01
N LEU A 17 21.42 26.47 34.84
CA LEU A 17 21.17 27.86 34.50
C LEU A 17 19.81 27.96 33.82
N ILE A 18 18.84 28.23 34.68
CA ILE A 18 17.52 28.75 34.34
C ILE A 18 17.74 30.14 33.74
N GLY A 19 17.27 30.31 32.51
CA GLY A 19 17.12 31.60 31.85
C GLY A 19 15.77 31.65 31.15
N CYS A 20 14.69 31.51 31.92
CA CYS A 20 13.34 31.84 31.48
C CYS A 20 13.20 33.37 31.45
N THR A 21 12.91 33.95 30.29
CA THR A 21 11.99 35.08 30.20
C THR A 21 11.08 34.90 28.99
N SER A 22 9.80 34.75 29.29
CA SER A 22 8.64 34.63 28.41
C SER A 22 8.42 35.86 27.54
N THR A 23 8.13 35.68 26.25
CA THR A 23 7.10 36.46 25.55
C THR A 23 6.55 35.64 24.37
N SER A 24 5.24 35.45 24.41
CA SER A 24 4.43 34.71 23.44
C SER A 24 4.39 35.42 22.08
N ALA A 25 4.68 34.70 21.00
CA ALA A 25 4.16 35.02 19.66
C ALA A 25 4.21 33.76 18.80
N THR A 26 3.06 33.11 18.69
CA THR A 26 2.62 32.20 17.62
C THR A 26 3.73 31.54 16.81
N ASP A 27 4.16 30.35 17.25
CA ASP A 27 4.70 29.37 16.33
C ASP A 27 3.62 29.09 15.28
N LYS A 28 3.76 29.75 14.11
CA LYS A 28 3.36 29.11 12.87
C LYS A 28 4.24 27.88 12.77
N ALA A 29 3.78 26.78 13.39
CA ALA A 29 4.17 25.45 12.99
C ALA A 29 3.95 25.44 11.48
N SER A 30 5.06 25.56 10.76
CA SER A 30 5.10 25.33 9.34
C SER A 30 4.57 23.92 9.20
N GLN A 31 3.29 23.80 8.89
CA GLN A 31 2.70 22.57 8.40
C GLN A 31 3.48 22.32 7.12
N VAL A 32 4.59 21.61 7.26
CA VAL A 32 5.15 20.80 6.21
C VAL A 32 4.00 19.86 5.88
N LYS A 33 3.15 20.29 4.94
CA LYS A 33 2.41 19.39 4.08
C LYS A 33 3.49 18.44 3.58
N GLN A 34 3.59 17.29 4.23
CA GLN A 34 4.12 16.13 3.54
C GLN A 34 3.17 15.98 2.36
N GLU A 35 3.56 16.53 1.22
CA GLU A 35 3.16 15.96 -0.06
C GLU A 35 3.60 14.51 0.01
N HIS A 36 2.73 13.66 0.56
CA HIS A 36 2.69 12.27 0.17
C HIS A 36 2.45 12.33 -1.34
N LYS A 37 3.54 12.36 -2.13
CA LYS A 37 3.51 11.78 -3.46
C LYS A 37 3.04 10.35 -3.24
N GLN A 38 1.73 10.14 -3.32
CA GLN A 38 1.11 8.82 -3.36
C GLN A 38 1.72 8.15 -4.58
N ASN A 39 2.69 7.26 -4.36
CA ASN A 39 3.37 6.54 -5.41
C ASN A 39 2.59 5.26 -5.70
N THR A 40 1.26 5.40 -5.75
CA THR A 40 0.32 4.32 -5.91
C THR A 40 0.47 3.83 -7.33
N PHE A 41 0.49 2.51 -7.51
CA PHE A 41 0.65 1.92 -8.84
C PHE A 41 -0.38 2.53 -9.80
N GLN A 42 0.09 3.01 -10.95
CA GLN A 42 -0.76 3.65 -11.95
C GLN A 42 -0.94 2.69 -13.12
N LEU A 43 -2.18 2.26 -13.33
CA LEU A 43 -2.57 1.52 -14.52
C LEU A 43 -2.91 2.51 -15.63
N ASN A 44 -2.41 2.27 -16.85
CA ASN A 44 -2.79 3.02 -18.04
C ASN A 44 -3.52 2.08 -19.00
N SER A 45 -4.83 2.25 -19.15
CA SER A 45 -5.67 1.40 -20.00
C SER A 45 -5.21 1.38 -21.47
N ALA A 46 -4.57 2.45 -21.97
CA ALA A 46 -4.06 2.51 -23.34
C ALA A 46 -2.91 1.53 -23.60
N ASN A 47 -2.25 1.05 -22.54
CA ASN A 47 -1.10 0.15 -22.62
C ASN A 47 -1.46 -1.30 -22.26
N ILE A 48 -2.69 -1.55 -21.78
CA ILE A 48 -3.16 -2.87 -21.33
C ILE A 48 -3.86 -3.57 -22.48
N THR A 49 -3.54 -4.85 -22.69
CA THR A 49 -4.20 -5.72 -23.68
C THR A 49 -5.21 -6.65 -23.04
N ASP A 50 -4.93 -7.11 -21.82
CA ASP A 50 -5.73 -8.11 -21.15
C ASP A 50 -5.68 -7.94 -19.63
N ILE A 51 -6.81 -8.21 -18.97
CA ILE A 51 -6.91 -8.35 -17.53
C ILE A 51 -7.52 -9.71 -17.20
N GLU A 52 -6.77 -10.50 -16.44
CA GLU A 52 -7.18 -11.80 -15.92
C GLU A 52 -7.32 -11.73 -14.40
N ILE A 53 -8.34 -12.39 -13.87
CA ILE A 53 -8.58 -12.52 -12.43
C ILE A 53 -8.71 -14.01 -12.10
N LEU A 54 -7.83 -14.47 -11.23
CA LEU A 54 -7.83 -15.82 -10.69
C LEU A 54 -8.30 -15.78 -9.25
N LYS A 55 -9.46 -16.37 -8.97
CA LYS A 55 -10.00 -16.53 -7.63
C LYS A 55 -9.76 -17.94 -7.14
N THR A 56 -9.16 -18.08 -5.97
CA THR A 56 -8.96 -19.37 -5.31
C THR A 56 -9.73 -19.38 -4.00
N THR A 57 -10.74 -20.24 -3.88
CA THR A 57 -11.55 -20.37 -2.67
C THR A 57 -11.84 -21.84 -2.41
N ASN A 58 -11.52 -22.35 -1.22
CA ASN A 58 -11.85 -23.71 -0.79
C ASN A 58 -11.56 -24.80 -1.85
N HIS A 59 -10.33 -24.80 -2.39
CA HIS A 59 -9.87 -25.75 -3.43
C HIS A 59 -10.54 -25.64 -4.81
N THR A 60 -11.43 -24.67 -5.01
CA THR A 60 -11.96 -24.33 -6.33
C THR A 60 -11.23 -23.11 -6.88
N THR A 61 -10.97 -23.15 -8.19
CA THR A 61 -10.33 -22.03 -8.90
C THR A 61 -11.31 -21.54 -9.96
N SER A 62 -11.61 -20.25 -9.94
CA SER A 62 -12.40 -19.58 -10.98
C SER A 62 -11.52 -18.58 -11.69
N LYS A 63 -11.67 -18.50 -13.01
CA LYS A 63 -10.94 -17.56 -13.87
C LYS A 63 -11.91 -16.70 -14.63
N SER A 64 -11.68 -15.40 -14.61
CA SER A 64 -12.37 -14.40 -15.42
C SER A 64 -11.34 -13.59 -16.17
N GLN A 65 -11.60 -13.26 -17.43
CA GLN A 65 -10.64 -12.56 -18.29
C GLN A 65 -11.38 -11.60 -19.21
N THR A 66 -10.77 -10.46 -19.52
CA THR A 66 -11.29 -9.52 -20.51
C THR A 66 -10.18 -8.82 -21.28
N ASP A 67 -10.35 -8.80 -22.60
CA ASP A 67 -9.60 -8.00 -23.58
C ASP A 67 -10.43 -6.81 -24.10
N ASN A 68 -11.66 -6.65 -23.58
CA ASN A 68 -12.57 -5.61 -24.03
C ASN A 68 -12.09 -4.25 -23.51
N GLU A 69 -11.67 -3.37 -24.42
CA GLU A 69 -11.12 -2.05 -24.10
C GLU A 69 -12.00 -1.23 -23.16
N LYS A 70 -13.33 -1.26 -23.34
CA LYS A 70 -14.27 -0.51 -22.48
C LYS A 70 -14.33 -1.08 -21.06
N MET A 71 -14.26 -2.41 -20.93
CA MET A 71 -14.21 -3.05 -19.61
C MET A 71 -12.88 -2.77 -18.92
N ILE A 72 -11.76 -2.88 -19.63
CA ILE A 72 -10.42 -2.55 -19.13
C ILE A 72 -10.38 -1.10 -18.65
N GLN A 73 -10.87 -0.15 -19.46
CA GLN A 73 -10.91 1.27 -19.08
C GLN A 73 -11.73 1.50 -17.79
N SER A 74 -12.85 0.79 -17.64
CA SER A 74 -13.70 0.89 -16.45
C SER A 74 -12.98 0.37 -15.19
N ILE A 75 -12.31 -0.79 -15.30
CA ILE A 75 -11.52 -1.38 -14.21
C ILE A 75 -10.38 -0.43 -13.80
N VAL A 76 -9.62 0.06 -14.78
CA VAL A 76 -8.52 1.01 -14.55
C VAL A 76 -9.03 2.29 -13.90
N SER A 77 -10.17 2.84 -14.37
CA SER A 77 -10.75 4.04 -13.78
C SER A 77 -11.18 3.83 -12.33
N ALA A 78 -11.73 2.67 -11.99
CA ALA A 78 -12.10 2.34 -10.62
C ALA A 78 -10.88 2.24 -9.69
N VAL A 79 -9.77 1.64 -10.16
CA VAL A 79 -8.50 1.59 -9.43
C VAL A 79 -7.93 3.00 -9.25
N GLN A 80 -7.89 3.82 -10.31
CA GLN A 80 -7.36 5.18 -10.24
C GLN A 80 -8.18 6.11 -9.32
N LYS A 81 -9.50 5.89 -9.22
CA LYS A 81 -10.39 6.64 -8.31
C LYS A 81 -10.42 6.08 -6.90
N GLY A 82 -9.81 4.91 -6.67
CA GLY A 82 -9.78 4.28 -5.37
C GLY A 82 -8.96 5.08 -4.36
N THR A 83 -9.13 4.76 -3.08
CA THR A 83 -8.42 5.46 -1.99
C THR A 83 -7.09 4.75 -1.71
N PRO A 84 -5.94 5.42 -1.84
CA PRO A 84 -4.66 4.79 -1.57
C PRO A 84 -4.51 4.37 -0.11
N LYS A 85 -3.83 3.25 0.12
CA LYS A 85 -3.62 2.65 1.43
C LYS A 85 -2.30 1.91 1.46
N GLN A 86 -1.50 2.11 2.50
CA GLN A 86 -0.33 1.27 2.73
C GLN A 86 -0.77 -0.12 3.22
N ILE A 87 -0.27 -1.17 2.60
CA ILE A 87 -0.56 -2.56 2.96
C ILE A 87 0.74 -3.24 3.36
N THR A 88 0.73 -3.91 4.51
CA THR A 88 1.84 -4.78 4.95
C THR A 88 1.63 -6.15 4.31
N LEU A 89 2.56 -6.60 3.47
CA LEU A 89 2.51 -7.88 2.73
C LEU A 89 3.46 -8.92 3.32
N ASP A 90 3.18 -9.31 4.57
CA ASP A 90 3.76 -10.52 5.13
C ASP A 90 3.21 -11.78 4.42
N GLN A 91 3.84 -12.93 4.67
CA GLN A 91 3.45 -14.20 4.06
C GLN A 91 1.98 -14.53 4.31
N LYS A 92 1.50 -14.34 5.55
CA LYS A 92 0.11 -14.62 5.93
C LYS A 92 -0.87 -13.75 5.14
N LYS A 93 -0.55 -12.47 4.93
CA LYS A 93 -1.39 -11.54 4.17
C LYS A 93 -1.44 -11.90 2.69
N ARG A 94 -0.33 -12.37 2.11
CA ARG A 94 -0.30 -12.88 0.72
C ARG A 94 -1.16 -14.12 0.56
N GLU A 95 -0.97 -15.10 1.45
CA GLU A 95 -1.74 -16.35 1.45
C GLU A 95 -3.24 -16.11 1.70
N SER A 96 -3.61 -15.01 2.37
CA SER A 96 -5.01 -14.64 2.61
C SER A 96 -5.65 -13.86 1.46
N ALA A 97 -4.95 -13.61 0.35
CA ALA A 97 -5.56 -12.94 -0.81
C ALA A 97 -6.69 -13.81 -1.36
N HIS A 98 -7.83 -13.19 -1.66
CA HIS A 98 -8.98 -13.90 -2.23
C HIS A 98 -8.79 -14.14 -3.73
N SER A 99 -8.02 -13.29 -4.40
CA SER A 99 -7.80 -13.37 -5.83
C SER A 99 -6.47 -12.72 -6.22
N THR A 100 -5.95 -13.15 -7.37
CA THR A 100 -4.85 -12.51 -8.07
C THR A 100 -5.38 -11.89 -9.35
N ILE A 101 -5.00 -10.66 -9.65
CA ILE A 101 -5.21 -10.01 -10.94
C ILE A 101 -3.90 -10.04 -11.70
N THR A 102 -3.92 -10.48 -12.95
CA THR A 102 -2.80 -10.35 -13.87
C THR A 102 -3.17 -9.33 -14.94
N VAL A 103 -2.37 -8.28 -15.08
CA VAL A 103 -2.48 -7.27 -16.13
C VAL A 103 -1.42 -7.57 -17.17
N THR A 104 -1.83 -7.82 -18.41
CA THR A 104 -0.91 -7.99 -19.54
C THR A 104 -0.86 -6.69 -20.35
N TYR A 105 0.34 -6.24 -20.67
CA TYR A 105 0.58 -5.02 -21.44
C TYR A 105 0.86 -5.32 -22.92
N LYS A 106 0.85 -4.28 -23.75
CA LYS A 106 1.12 -4.37 -25.21
C LYS A 106 2.53 -4.84 -25.57
N ASP A 107 3.48 -4.71 -24.65
CA ASP A 107 4.84 -5.23 -24.79
C ASP A 107 4.98 -6.66 -24.24
N ASP A 108 3.86 -7.34 -24.00
CA ASP A 108 3.72 -8.67 -23.39
C ASP A 108 4.26 -8.77 -21.95
N SER A 109 4.66 -7.65 -21.34
CA SER A 109 4.99 -7.62 -19.92
C SER A 109 3.74 -7.85 -19.06
N LYS A 110 3.96 -8.38 -17.86
CA LYS A 110 2.88 -8.73 -16.92
C LYS A 110 3.12 -8.14 -15.55
N GLU A 111 2.05 -7.66 -14.94
CA GLU A 111 2.03 -7.29 -13.53
C GLU A 111 0.96 -8.06 -12.78
N GLU A 112 1.30 -8.52 -11.58
CA GLU A 112 0.40 -9.26 -10.71
C GLU A 112 0.00 -8.42 -9.50
N PHE A 113 -1.27 -8.53 -9.12
CA PHE A 113 -1.86 -7.82 -8.00
C PHE A 113 -2.65 -8.79 -7.13
N LEU A 114 -2.55 -8.61 -5.82
CA LEU A 114 -3.32 -9.34 -4.82
C LEU A 114 -4.56 -8.55 -4.43
N VAL A 115 -5.67 -9.27 -4.21
CA VAL A 115 -6.96 -8.68 -3.86
C VAL A 115 -7.50 -9.29 -2.57
N TRP A 116 -7.97 -8.42 -1.66
CA TRP A 116 -8.69 -8.82 -0.45
C TRP A 116 -10.08 -8.19 -0.44
N ALA A 117 -11.09 -8.96 -0.01
CA ALA A 117 -12.39 -8.38 0.31
C ALA A 117 -12.32 -7.82 1.74
N ASP A 118 -12.35 -6.51 1.86
CA ASP A 118 -12.32 -5.83 3.16
C ASP A 118 -13.72 -5.90 3.81
N ASN A 119 -14.77 -5.79 3.00
CA ASN A 119 -16.16 -5.96 3.40
C ASN A 119 -17.03 -6.24 2.15
N LYS A 120 -18.36 -6.19 2.29
CA LYS A 120 -19.32 -6.47 1.19
C LYS A 120 -19.26 -5.46 0.03
N GLU A 121 -18.59 -4.33 0.20
CA GLU A 121 -18.65 -3.17 -0.69
C GLU A 121 -17.27 -2.66 -1.09
N GLN A 122 -16.21 -3.15 -0.46
CA GLN A 122 -14.85 -2.66 -0.68
C GLN A 122 -13.87 -3.80 -0.79
N ILE A 123 -12.93 -3.62 -1.71
CA ILE A 123 -11.76 -4.49 -1.88
C ILE A 123 -10.49 -3.66 -1.75
N SER A 124 -9.44 -4.28 -1.22
CA SER A 124 -8.08 -3.76 -1.27
C SER A 124 -7.33 -4.46 -2.40
N ILE A 125 -6.61 -3.70 -3.22
CA ILE A 125 -5.76 -4.19 -4.31
C ILE A 125 -4.33 -3.71 -4.07
N ALA A 126 -3.34 -4.58 -4.20
CA ALA A 126 -1.93 -4.20 -4.11
C ALA A 126 -1.08 -4.99 -5.09
N LYS A 127 0.00 -4.39 -5.59
CA LYS A 127 0.96 -5.10 -6.45
C LYS A 127 1.66 -6.20 -5.65
N ASP A 128 1.79 -7.39 -6.23
CA ASP A 128 2.50 -8.51 -5.61
C ASP A 128 4.02 -8.33 -5.74
N GLU A 129 4.60 -7.50 -4.87
CA GLU A 129 6.05 -7.26 -4.85
C GLU A 129 6.69 -7.94 -3.65
N LYS A 130 7.97 -8.34 -3.74
CA LYS A 130 8.75 -8.94 -2.64
C LYS A 130 9.09 -7.99 -1.47
N LYS A 131 8.36 -6.88 -1.32
CA LYS A 131 8.53 -5.90 -0.25
C LYS A 131 7.52 -6.16 0.88
N ASP A 132 7.92 -5.88 2.11
CA ASP A 132 7.06 -6.03 3.29
C ASP A 132 5.93 -5.01 3.36
N LYS A 133 6.11 -3.86 2.71
CA LYS A 133 5.10 -2.80 2.61
C LYS A 133 5.00 -2.35 1.17
N VAL A 134 3.76 -2.25 0.70
CA VAL A 134 3.45 -1.75 -0.64
C VAL A 134 2.34 -0.72 -0.55
N GLU A 135 2.26 0.14 -1.55
CA GLU A 135 1.07 0.94 -1.77
C GLU A 135 0.00 0.10 -2.46
N GLY A 136 -1.19 0.12 -1.86
CA GLY A 136 -2.40 -0.46 -2.40
C GLY A 136 -3.49 0.59 -2.57
N VAL A 137 -4.63 0.13 -3.05
CA VAL A 137 -5.82 0.95 -3.30
C VAL A 137 -7.03 0.24 -2.72
N ILE A 138 -7.88 0.97 -1.99
CA ILE A 138 -9.23 0.54 -1.66
C ILE A 138 -10.17 0.97 -2.78
N VAL A 139 -10.87 0.03 -3.39
CA VAL A 139 -11.86 0.26 -4.44
C VAL A 139 -13.26 -0.04 -3.91
N ASN A 140 -14.21 0.86 -4.17
CA ASN A 140 -15.62 0.63 -3.88
C ASN A 140 -16.29 -0.13 -5.03
N ILE A 141 -16.68 -1.39 -4.77
CA ILE A 141 -17.24 -2.28 -5.79
C ILE A 141 -18.74 -2.04 -6.03
N LYS A 142 -19.43 -1.21 -5.23
CA LYS A 142 -20.80 -0.82 -5.55
C LYS A 142 -20.88 0.00 -6.83
N ASP A 143 -19.91 0.87 -7.04
CA ASP A 143 -19.88 1.80 -8.16
C ASP A 143 -19.23 1.18 -9.42
N ALA A 144 -18.42 0.14 -9.23
CA ALA A 144 -17.83 -0.64 -10.31
C ALA A 144 -18.66 -1.90 -10.58
N LYS A 145 -19.78 -1.76 -11.30
CA LYS A 145 -20.69 -2.88 -11.67
C LYS A 145 -19.93 -4.07 -12.28
N ILE A 146 -18.87 -3.80 -13.04
CA ILE A 146 -18.00 -4.82 -13.66
C ILE A 146 -17.18 -5.58 -12.60
N MET A 147 -16.79 -4.98 -11.48
CA MET A 147 -16.04 -5.70 -10.44
C MET A 147 -16.90 -6.71 -9.66
N LYS A 148 -18.22 -6.52 -9.58
CA LYS A 148 -19.11 -7.46 -8.87
C LYS A 148 -19.22 -8.83 -9.54
N ASP A 149 -19.08 -8.87 -10.87
CA ASP A 149 -19.13 -10.13 -11.62
C ASP A 149 -17.75 -10.84 -11.60
N PHE A 150 -16.72 -10.18 -11.08
CA PHE A 150 -15.33 -10.63 -11.09
C PHE A 150 -14.75 -10.95 -9.69
N PHE A 151 -15.44 -10.58 -8.59
CA PHE A 151 -15.01 -10.80 -7.20
C PHE A 151 -16.05 -11.49 -6.30
#